data_AF-A0A1Q6MCE3-F1
#
_entry.id   AF-A0A1Q6MCE3-F1
#
_cell.length_a   1.000
_cell.length_b   1.000
_cell.length_c   1.000
_cell.angle_alpha   90.00
_cell.angle_beta   90.00
_cell.angle_gamma   90.00
#
_symmetry.space_group_name_H-M   'P 1'
#
loop_
_entity.id
_entity.type
_entity.pdbx_description
1 polymer ?
#
loop_
_entity_poly.entity_id
_entity_poly.type
_entity_poly.pdbx_seq_one_letter_code
_entity_poly.pdbx_strand_id
1 'polypeptide(L)' 'MVYNIVYIVVWCSMAFLYYIVLRSLRIERLFPQGKIREIRLCYFLLIFVLSYLTTEGIFKLVDVIIPSKN' A
#
# COMPACT_ATOMS: atom_id res chain seq x y z
N MET A 1 -6.54 -3.63 -20.90
CA MET A 1 -5.30 -2.82 -20.86
C MET A 1 -5.47 -1.56 -20.01
N VAL A 2 -6.48 -0.72 -20.26
CA VAL A 2 -6.77 0.47 -19.44
C VAL A 2 -7.00 0.14 -17.96
N TYR A 3 -7.77 -0.92 -17.66
CA TYR A 3 -7.97 -1.38 -16.27
C TYR A 3 -6.66 -1.71 -15.53
N ASN A 4 -5.72 -2.39 -16.20
CA ASN A 4 -4.42 -2.72 -15.60
C ASN A 4 -3.59 -1.47 -15.33
N ILE A 5 -3.66 -0.46 -16.21
CA ILE A 5 -2.96 0.82 -16.02
C ILE A 5 -3.55 1.57 -14.83
N VAL A 6 -4.88 1.67 -14.75
CA VAL A 6 -5.58 2.31 -13.62
C VAL A 6 -5.24 1.60 -12.31
N TYR A 7 -5.22 0.26 -12.31
CA TYR A 7 -4.83 -0.54 -11.15
C TYR A 7 -3.42 -0.20 -10.66
N ILE A 8 -2.44 -0.16 -11.57
CA ILE A 8 -1.04 0.19 -11.23
C ILE A 8 -0.95 1.62 -10.69
N VAL A 9 -1.67 2.58 -11.27
CA VAL A 9 -1.66 3.97 -10.80
C VAL A 9 -2.23 4.07 -9.39
N VAL A 10 -3.40 3.46 -9.13
CA VAL A 10 -4.02 3.46 -7.79
C VAL A 10 -3.10 2.80 -6.76
N TRP A 11 -2.48 1.67 -7.13
CA TRP A 11 -1.54 0.97 -6.26
C TRP A 11 -0.32 1.82 -5.91
N CYS A 12 0.29 2.49 -6.90
CA CYS A 12 1.40 3.40 -6.68
C CYS A 12 1.01 4.60 -5.79
N SER A 13 -0.18 5.18 -5.99
CA SER A 13 -0.70 6.25 -5.14
C SER A 13 -0.88 5.80 -3.68
N MET A 14 -1.45 4.61 -3.47
CA MET A 14 -1.60 4.03 -2.13
C MET A 14 -0.25 3.75 -1.46
N ALA A 15 0.71 3.20 -2.20
CA ALA A 15 2.06 2.96 -1.69
C ALA A 15 2.75 4.27 -1.26
N PHE A 16 2.58 5.35 -2.02
CA PHE A 16 3.13 6.66 -1.68
C PHE A 16 2.49 7.26 -0.41
N LEU A 17 1.16 7.14 -0.27
CA LEU A 17 0.46 7.57 0.94
C LEU A 17 0.94 6.81 2.17
N TYR A 18 1.06 5.48 2.08
CA TYR A 18 1.57 4.65 3.17
C TYR A 18 3.00 4.98 3.53
N TYR A 19 3.87 5.27 2.55
CA TYR A 19 5.22 5.73 2.82
C TYR A 19 5.24 7.01 3.68
N ILE A 20 4.40 8.00 3.38
CA ILE A 20 4.30 9.25 4.17
C ILE A 20 3.81 8.96 5.60
N VAL A 21 2.74 8.17 5.74
CA VAL A 21 2.15 7.84 7.05
C VAL A 21 3.11 7.03 7.91
N LEU A 22 3.78 6.02 7.36
CA LEU A 22 4.71 5.19 8.13
C LEU A 22 5.98 5.96 8.51
N ARG A 23 6.38 6.95 7.69
CA ARG A 23 7.47 7.87 8.02
C ARG A 23 7.11 8.76 9.23
N SER A 24 5.85 9.17 9.38
CA SER A 24 5.44 9.98 10.53
C SER A 24 5.33 9.18 11.84
N LEU A 25 5.00 7.88 11.75
CA LEU A 25 4.81 7.00 12.91
C LEU A 25 6.11 6.61 13.65
N ARG A 26 7.30 6.87 13.08
CA ARG A 26 8.62 6.56 13.70
C ARG A 26 8.72 5.11 14.22
N ILE A 27 8.28 4.15 13.41
CA ILE A 27 8.28 2.70 13.72
C ILE A 27 9.70 2.19 13.99
N GLU A 28 10.72 2.90 13.52
CA GLU A 28 12.13 2.65 13.84
C GLU A 28 12.40 2.50 15.35
N ARG A 29 11.57 3.11 16.22
CA ARG A 29 11.67 2.96 17.69
C ARG A 29 11.32 1.57 18.22
N LEU A 30 10.60 0.76 17.44
CA LEU A 30 10.23 -0.62 17.80
C LEU A 30 11.38 -1.61 17.54
N PHE A 31 12.40 -1.19 16.81
CA PHE A 31 13.52 -2.05 16.45
C PHE A 31 14.78 -1.68 17.26
N PRO A 32 15.56 -2.68 17.70
CA PRO A 32 16.82 -2.41 18.39
C PRO A 32 17.82 -1.71 17.46
N GLN A 33 18.58 -0.76 18.01
CA GLN A 33 19.54 0.06 17.28
C GLN A 33 20.59 -0.83 16.58
N GLY A 34 20.89 -0.53 15.31
CA GLY A 34 21.89 -1.25 14.50
C GLY A 34 21.30 -2.10 13.35
N LYS A 35 19.99 -2.39 13.36
CA LYS A 35 19.33 -3.21 12.31
C LYS A 35 18.72 -2.39 11.17
N ILE A 36 19.45 -1.41 10.64
CA ILE A 36 18.94 -0.45 9.62
C ILE A 36 18.38 -1.18 8.38
N ARG A 37 19.04 -2.26 7.95
CA ARG A 37 18.62 -3.03 6.77
C ARG A 37 17.30 -3.78 6.99
N GLU A 38 17.13 -4.40 8.16
CA GLU A 38 15.89 -5.11 8.53
C GLU A 38 14.72 -4.13 8.68
N ILE A 39 14.97 -2.97 9.30
CA ILE A 39 13.98 -1.90 9.44
C ILE A 39 13.50 -1.44 8.07
N ARG A 40 14.42 -1.12 7.15
CA ARG A 40 14.06 -0.69 5.78
C ARG A 40 13.28 -1.77 5.02
N LEU A 41 13.68 -3.03 5.15
CA LEU A 41 12.98 -4.14 4.50
C LEU A 41 11.58 -4.35 5.07
N CYS A 42 11.43 -4.22 6.39
CA CYS A 42 10.13 -4.28 7.06
C CYS A 42 9.22 -3.13 6.60
N TYR A 43 9.74 -1.90 6.55
CA TYR A 43 9.02 -0.75 6.00
C TYR A 43 8.57 -0.98 4.56
N PHE A 44 9.45 -1.50 3.70
CA PHE A 44 9.12 -1.80 2.32
C PHE A 44 8.02 -2.85 2.20
N LEU A 45 8.15 -3.98 2.93
CA LEU A 45 7.14 -5.05 2.95
C LEU A 45 5.80 -4.53 3.47
N LEU A 46 5.80 -3.73 4.52
CA LEU A 46 4.59 -3.20 5.12
C LEU A 46 3.87 -2.24 4.16
N ILE A 47 4.60 -1.33 3.52
CA ILE A 47 4.06 -0.43 2.48
C ILE A 47 3.47 -1.26 1.34
N PHE A 48 4.21 -2.25 0.86
CA PHE A 48 3.82 -3.08 -0.29
C PHE A 48 2.55 -3.88 -0.01
N VAL A 49 2.47 -4.55 1.15
CA VAL A 49 1.31 -5.36 1.52
C VAL A 49 0.09 -4.48 1.78
N LEU A 50 0.25 -3.37 2.52
CA LEU A 50 -0.84 -2.46 2.80
C LEU A 50 -1.40 -1.82 1.53
N SER A 51 -0.53 -1.36 0.63
CA SER A 51 -0.96 -0.76 -0.63
C SER A 51 -1.65 -1.76 -1.54
N TYR A 52 -1.20 -3.01 -1.59
CA TYR A 52 -1.85 -4.07 -2.36
C TYR A 52 -3.24 -4.37 -1.79
N LEU A 53 -3.35 -4.60 -0.47
CA LEU A 53 -4.61 -4.90 0.20
C LEU A 53 -5.64 -3.78 0.06
N THR A 54 -5.23 -2.51 0.20
CA THR A 54 -6.17 -1.40 0.00
C THR A 54 -6.59 -1.25 -1.44
N THR A 55 -5.68 -1.46 -2.39
CA THR A 55 -6.02 -1.38 -3.82
C THR A 55 -7.05 -2.45 -4.18
N GLU A 56 -6.79 -3.71 -3.85
CA GLU A 56 -7.76 -4.81 -4.01
C GLU A 56 -9.09 -4.51 -3.32
N GLY A 57 -9.04 -3.99 -2.09
CA GLY A 57 -10.23 -3.60 -1.33
C GLY A 57 -11.05 -2.53 -2.04
N ILE A 58 -10.40 -1.51 -2.60
CA ILE A 58 -11.07 -0.43 -3.35
C ILE A 58 -11.72 -0.98 -4.61
N PHE A 59 -11.04 -1.81 -5.39
CA PHE A 59 -11.60 -2.37 -6.61
C PHE A 59 -12.80 -3.30 -6.33
N LYS A 60 -12.69 -4.17 -5.31
CA LYS A 60 -13.84 -4.99 -4.88
C LYS A 60 -15.01 -4.13 -4.41
N LEU A 61 -14.75 -3.03 -3.70
CA LEU A 61 -15.79 -2.12 -3.24
C LEU A 61 -16.47 -1.42 -4.42
N VAL A 62 -15.70 -0.99 -5.42
CA VAL A 62 -16.22 -0.40 -6.66
C VAL A 62 -17.12 -1.39 -7.40
N ASP A 63 -16.71 -2.65 -7.52
CA ASP A 63 -17.52 -3.70 -8.16
C ASP A 63 -18.84 -3.96 -7.42
N VAL A 64 -18.88 -3.79 -6.10
CA VAL A 64 -20.10 -3.94 -5.29
C VAL A 64 -21.00 -2.70 -5.40
N ILE A 65 -20.43 -1.49 -5.38
CA ILE A 65 -21.19 -0.23 -5.37
C ILE A 65 -21.73 0.11 -6.76
N ILE A 66 -20.91 -0.09 -7.78
CA ILE A 66 -21.27 0.04 -9.18
C ILE A 66 -21.27 -1.39 -9.71
N PRO A 67 -22.32 -2.20 -9.43
CA PRO A 67 -22.45 -3.45 -10.12
C PRO A 67 -22.50 -3.09 -11.59
N SER A 68 -21.45 -3.45 -12.33
CA SER A 68 -21.45 -3.41 -13.78
C SER A 68 -22.63 -4.29 -14.19
N LYS A 69 -23.79 -3.67 -14.42
CA LYS A 69 -24.89 -4.27 -15.15
C LYS A 69 -24.29 -4.66 -16.49
N ASN A 70 -23.98 -5.95 -16.64
CA ASN A 70 -24.14 -6.59 -17.93
C ASN A 70 -25.56 -6.33 -18.43
#